data_AF-A0A075I200-F1
#
_entry.id   AF-A0A075I200-F1
#
_cell.length_a   1.000
_cell.length_b   1.000
_cell.length_c   1.000
_cell.angle_alpha   90.00
_cell.angle_beta   90.00
_cell.angle_gamma   90.00
#
_symmetry.space_group_name_H-M   'P 1'
#
loop_
_entity.id
_entity.type
_entity.pdbx_description
1 polymer ?
#
loop_
_entity_poly.entity_id
_entity_poly.type
_entity_poly.pdbx_seq_one_letter_code
_entity_poly.pdbx_strand_id
1 'polypeptide(L)'
;MVKSKLIKKFTIDVNDKELGYAVKSLTGINMDSKQRDVVIEELFKIPGVREISEVTGRFDILVIMFAKNLPEMHRLISEEIGKIQGIVSSESFIEMKRRKKQMPYMIDL
;
A
#
# COMPACT_ATOMS: atom_id res chain seq x y z
N MET A 1 26.86 -11.36 0.09
CA MET A 1 25.58 -10.82 -0.47
C MET A 1 24.51 -10.63 0.60
N VAL A 2 24.07 -11.67 1.33
CA VAL A 2 23.12 -11.49 2.46
C VAL A 2 23.80 -10.74 3.62
N LYS A 3 24.98 -11.19 4.06
CA LYS A 3 25.76 -10.51 5.13
C LYS A 3 26.19 -9.08 4.77
N SER A 4 26.31 -8.78 3.48
CA SER A 4 26.66 -7.44 2.98
C SER A 4 25.42 -6.55 2.75
N LYS A 5 24.22 -6.97 3.21
CA LYS A 5 22.92 -6.30 3.02
C LYS A 5 22.49 -6.07 1.56
N LEU A 6 23.18 -6.67 0.59
CA LEU A 6 22.80 -6.60 -0.83
C LEU A 6 21.54 -7.41 -1.13
N ILE A 7 21.36 -8.55 -0.45
CA ILE A 7 20.15 -9.36 -0.53
C ILE A 7 19.37 -9.13 0.77
N LYS A 8 18.19 -8.52 0.68
CA LYS A 8 17.31 -8.24 1.84
C LYS A 8 16.64 -9.52 2.37
N LYS A 9 16.09 -10.36 1.48
CA LYS A 9 15.46 -11.64 1.82
C LYS A 9 15.34 -12.53 0.58
N PHE A 10 15.10 -13.83 0.80
CA PHE A 10 14.57 -14.75 -0.21
C PHE A 10 13.05 -14.88 0.02
N THR A 11 12.25 -14.82 -1.04
CA THR A 11 10.79 -14.97 -0.97
C THR A 11 10.30 -15.63 -2.25
N ILE A 12 9.13 -16.26 -2.19
CA ILE A 12 8.37 -16.67 -3.36
C ILE A 12 7.58 -15.43 -3.83
N ASP A 13 7.62 -15.13 -5.12
CA ASP A 13 6.74 -14.12 -5.72
C ASP A 13 5.38 -14.76 -5.96
N VAL A 14 4.35 -14.21 -5.33
CA VAL A 14 3.01 -14.78 -5.34
C VAL A 14 2.11 -13.94 -6.22
N ASN A 15 1.31 -14.60 -7.06
CA ASN A 15 0.33 -13.91 -7.88
C ASN A 15 -0.88 -13.50 -7.03
N ASP A 16 -0.89 -12.24 -6.58
CA ASP A 16 -1.99 -11.64 -5.80
C ASP A 16 -3.37 -11.85 -6.43
N LYS A 17 -3.44 -11.85 -7.77
CA LYS A 17 -4.69 -12.05 -8.51
C LYS A 17 -5.24 -13.46 -8.33
N GLU A 18 -4.39 -14.47 -8.38
CA GLU A 18 -4.78 -15.88 -8.19
C GLU A 18 -5.12 -16.18 -6.72
N LEU A 19 -4.59 -15.38 -5.78
CA LEU A 19 -5.03 -15.38 -4.38
C LEU A 19 -6.38 -14.67 -4.16
N GLY A 20 -6.99 -14.13 -5.21
CA GLY A 20 -8.28 -13.46 -5.16
C GLY A 20 -8.21 -11.97 -4.84
N TYR A 21 -7.03 -11.36 -4.74
CA TYR A 21 -6.88 -9.90 -4.60
C TYR A 21 -6.93 -9.24 -5.98
N ALA A 22 -8.15 -9.05 -6.49
CA ALA A 22 -8.36 -8.52 -7.84
C ALA A 22 -8.27 -6.99 -7.94
N VAL A 23 -8.34 -6.27 -6.82
CA VAL A 23 -8.38 -4.80 -6.80
C VAL A 23 -7.20 -4.26 -6.02
N LYS A 24 -6.48 -3.32 -6.63
CA LYS A 24 -5.38 -2.61 -6.02
C LYS A 24 -5.65 -1.10 -6.05
N SER A 25 -5.34 -0.43 -4.94
CA SER A 25 -5.40 1.03 -4.82
C SER A 25 -4.04 1.59 -4.46
N LEU A 26 -3.73 2.76 -5.03
CA LEU A 26 -2.75 3.69 -4.49
C LEU A 26 -3.56 4.80 -3.83
N THR A 27 -3.45 4.96 -2.52
CA THR A 27 -4.26 5.92 -1.77
C THR A 27 -3.36 6.97 -1.14
N GLY A 28 -3.49 8.22 -1.58
CA GLY A 28 -2.83 9.35 -0.95
C GLY A 28 -3.61 9.81 0.26
N ILE A 29 -2.94 10.07 1.38
CA ILE A 29 -3.56 10.49 2.64
C ILE A 29 -2.82 11.72 3.19
N ASN A 30 -3.60 12.71 3.62
CA ASN A 30 -3.13 13.81 4.45
C ASN A 30 -3.60 13.60 5.88
N MET A 31 -2.72 13.90 6.85
CA MET A 31 -2.97 13.64 8.26
C MET A 31 -2.45 14.77 9.16
N ASP A 32 -2.98 14.86 10.38
CA ASP A 32 -2.41 15.71 11.41
C ASP A 32 -1.01 15.18 11.77
N SER A 33 -0.01 16.03 11.59
CA SER A 33 1.38 15.77 11.97
C SER A 33 1.57 15.24 13.39
N LYS A 34 0.69 15.63 14.34
CA LYS A 34 0.74 15.18 15.74
C LYS A 34 0.22 13.76 15.95
N GLN A 35 -0.56 13.26 14.99
CA GLN A 35 -1.17 11.92 15.01
C GLN A 35 -0.46 10.95 14.07
N ARG A 36 0.65 11.35 13.45
CA ARG A 36 1.38 10.58 12.42
C ARG A 36 1.59 9.10 12.82
N ASP A 37 2.19 8.86 13.98
CA ASP A 37 2.55 7.51 14.41
C ASP A 37 1.29 6.66 14.64
N VAL A 38 0.27 7.25 15.28
CA VAL A 38 -1.04 6.61 15.52
C VAL A 38 -1.71 6.23 14.19
N VAL A 39 -1.74 7.15 13.22
CA VAL A 39 -2.32 6.91 11.89
C VAL A 39 -1.61 5.76 11.19
N ILE A 40 -0.27 5.74 11.19
CA ILE A 40 0.53 4.68 10.56
C ILE A 40 0.26 3.33 11.24
N GLU A 41 0.22 3.28 12.56
CA GLU A 41 -0.09 2.05 13.32
C GLU A 41 -1.49 1.52 13.01
N GLU A 42 -2.51 2.39 12.99
CA GLU A 42 -3.89 1.99 12.65
C GLU A 42 -3.99 1.50 11.21
N LEU A 43 -3.31 2.16 10.25
CA LEU A 43 -3.28 1.70 8.87
C LEU A 43 -2.68 0.29 8.74
N PHE A 44 -1.63 -0.03 9.50
CA PHE A 44 -1.05 -1.38 9.48
C PHE A 44 -1.95 -2.47 10.06
N LYS A 45 -2.96 -2.12 10.87
CA LYS A 45 -3.97 -3.08 11.36
C LYS A 45 -4.96 -3.48 10.28
N ILE A 46 -5.09 -2.69 9.22
CA ILE A 46 -6.02 -2.96 8.11
C ILE A 46 -5.42 -4.06 7.22
N PRO A 47 -6.05 -5.25 7.10
CA PRO A 47 -5.46 -6.38 6.36
C PRO A 47 -5.17 -6.12 4.87
N GLY A 48 -5.87 -5.15 4.28
CA GLY A 48 -5.67 -4.72 2.89
C GLY A 48 -4.47 -3.81 2.68
N VAL A 49 -3.89 -3.21 3.72
CA VAL A 49 -2.72 -2.33 3.62
C VAL A 49 -1.45 -3.18 3.45
N ARG A 50 -0.64 -2.87 2.44
CA ARG A 50 0.60 -3.61 2.13
C ARG A 50 1.86 -2.79 2.31
N GLU A 51 1.80 -1.50 1.99
CA GLU A 51 2.94 -0.61 2.02
C GLU A 51 2.47 0.80 2.33
N ILE A 52 3.24 1.51 3.13
CA ILE A 52 3.08 2.93 3.40
C ILE A 52 4.41 3.58 3.05
N SER A 53 4.36 4.64 2.26
CA SER A 53 5.49 5.50 1.96
C SER A 53 5.18 6.90 2.44
N GLU A 54 5.99 7.43 3.34
CA GLU A 54 6.03 8.86 3.61
C GLU A 54 6.68 9.56 2.42
N VAL A 55 6.01 10.59 1.89
CA VAL A 55 6.44 11.24 0.66
C VAL A 55 6.49 12.74 0.82
N THR A 56 7.39 13.37 0.09
CA THR A 56 7.34 14.82 -0.13
C THR A 56 6.37 15.09 -1.26
N GLY A 57 5.29 15.83 -1.03
CA GLY A 57 4.33 16.17 -2.08
C GLY A 57 2.99 16.68 -1.55
N ARG A 58 1.93 16.51 -2.35
CA ARG A 58 0.54 16.89 -2.00
C ARG A 58 -0.06 16.03 -0.87
N PHE A 59 0.48 14.83 -0.68
CA PHE A 59 0.07 13.89 0.35
C PHE A 59 1.20 13.70 1.35
N ASP A 60 0.87 13.51 2.62
CA ASP A 60 1.85 13.14 3.64
C ASP A 60 2.33 11.70 3.45
N ILE A 61 1.40 10.80 3.10
CA ILE A 61 1.69 9.38 2.84
C ILE A 61 0.97 8.87 1.59
N LEU A 62 1.59 7.86 0.96
CA LEU A 62 0.96 6.99 -0.03
C LEU A 62 0.83 5.59 0.54
N VAL A 63 -0.37 5.02 0.44
CA VAL A 63 -0.69 3.68 0.92
C VAL A 63 -1.01 2.79 -0.28
N ILE A 64 -0.34 1.65 -0.38
CA ILE A 64 -0.68 0.60 -1.34
C ILE A 64 -1.61 -0.39 -0.67
N MET A 65 -2.79 -0.58 -1.25
CA MET A 65 -3.82 -1.46 -0.72
C MET A 65 -4.27 -2.50 -1.73
N PHE A 66 -4.71 -3.65 -1.23
CA PHE A 66 -5.32 -4.72 -2.01
C PHE A 66 -6.65 -5.15 -1.37
N ALA A 67 -7.62 -5.48 -2.22
CA ALA A 67 -8.92 -6.01 -1.84
C ALA A 67 -9.36 -7.06 -2.86
N LYS A 68 -10.32 -7.92 -2.50
CA LYS A 68 -10.84 -8.94 -3.40
C LYS A 68 -11.74 -8.38 -4.49
N ASN A 69 -12.41 -7.27 -4.21
CA ASN A 69 -13.33 -6.61 -5.14
C ASN A 69 -13.50 -5.12 -4.82
N LEU A 70 -14.19 -4.39 -5.71
CA LEU A 70 -14.42 -2.96 -5.56
C LEU A 70 -15.27 -2.62 -4.32
N PRO A 71 -16.35 -3.35 -3.98
CA PRO A 71 -17.10 -3.11 -2.75
C PRO A 71 -16.24 -3.22 -1.48
N GLU A 72 -15.38 -4.24 -1.40
CA GLU A 72 -14.45 -4.38 -0.28
C GLU A 72 -13.45 -3.21 -0.23
N MET A 73 -12.89 -2.81 -1.37
CA MET A 73 -11.99 -1.65 -1.44
C MET A 73 -12.70 -0.37 -0.97
N HIS A 74 -13.93 -0.14 -1.41
CA HIS A 74 -14.75 0.99 -0.97
C HIS A 74 -14.96 0.95 0.55
N ARG A 75 -15.26 -0.22 1.12
CA ARG A 75 -15.41 -0.41 2.58
C ARG A 75 -14.11 -0.07 3.32
N LEU A 76 -12.97 -0.59 2.86
CA LEU A 76 -11.67 -0.32 3.47
C LEU A 76 -11.35 1.19 3.48
N ILE A 77 -11.64 1.91 2.40
CA ILE A 77 -11.36 3.34 2.30
C ILE A 77 -12.33 4.16 3.16
N SER A 78 -13.64 3.93 3.02
CA SER A 78 -14.64 4.78 3.66
C SER A 78 -14.87 4.46 5.14
N GLU A 79 -14.80 3.18 5.53
CA GLU A 79 -15.17 2.75 6.87
C GLU A 79 -13.99 2.44 7.78
N GLU A 80 -12.85 2.03 7.24
CA GLU A 80 -11.63 1.78 8.02
C GLU A 80 -10.76 3.03 8.01
N ILE A 81 -10.25 3.44 6.84
CA ILE A 81 -9.36 4.61 6.71
C ILE A 81 -10.09 5.89 7.10
N GLY A 82 -11.29 6.14 6.58
CA GLY A 82 -12.05 7.36 6.87
C GLY A 82 -12.39 7.59 8.35
N LYS A 83 -12.24 6.57 9.21
CA LYS A 83 -12.49 6.67 10.66
C LYS A 83 -11.22 6.78 11.51
N ILE A 84 -10.03 6.64 10.91
CA ILE A 84 -8.78 6.75 11.66
C ILE A 84 -8.62 8.20 12.14
N GLN A 85 -8.49 8.36 13.45
CA GLN A 85 -8.23 9.66 14.06
C GLN A 85 -6.92 10.24 13.53
N GLY A 86 -6.95 11.51 13.13
CA GLY A 86 -5.80 12.19 12.56
C GLY A 86 -5.76 12.17 11.04
N ILE A 87 -6.57 11.37 10.35
CA ILE A 87 -6.72 11.50 8.89
C ILE A 87 -7.56 12.74 8.57
N VAL A 88 -7.01 13.63 7.74
CA VAL A 88 -7.66 14.87 7.29
C VAL A 88 -8.37 14.66 5.97
N SER A 89 -7.72 13.96 5.03
CA SER A 89 -8.31 13.63 3.73
C SER A 89 -7.61 12.45 3.09
N SER A 90 -8.30 11.77 2.17
CA SER A 90 -7.72 10.71 1.35
C SER A 90 -8.21 10.80 -0.09
N GLU A 91 -7.35 10.45 -1.04
CA GLU A 91 -7.69 10.29 -2.45
C GLU A 91 -7.19 8.92 -2.93
N SER A 92 -8.08 8.11 -3.51
CA SER A 92 -7.77 6.74 -3.90
C SER A 92 -7.76 6.57 -5.42
N PHE A 93 -6.72 5.92 -5.92
CA PHE A 93 -6.50 5.63 -7.33
C PHE A 93 -6.55 4.12 -7.54
N ILE A 94 -7.66 3.62 -8.11
CA ILE A 94 -7.78 2.21 -8.44
C ILE A 94 -6.89 1.89 -9.64
N GLU A 95 -6.00 0.91 -9.48
CA GLU A 95 -5.06 0.51 -10.51
C GLU A 95 -5.79 -0.26 -11.61
N MET A 96 -5.88 0.34 -12.80
CA MET A 96 -6.48 -0.29 -13.98
C MET A 96 -5.49 -1.19 -14.72
N LYS A 97 -4.26 -0.72 -14.91
CA LYS A 97 -3.17 -1.45 -15.57
C LYS A 97 -1.84 -1.03 -14.98
N ARG A 98 -0.96 -2.00 -14.74
CA ARG A 98 0.42 -1.78 -14.30
C ARG A 98 1.42 -2.25 -15.36
N ARG A 99 2.53 -1.54 -15.46
CA ARG A 99 3.72 -1.96 -16.20
C ARG A 99 4.91 -1.84 -15.25
N LYS A 100 5.75 -2.86 -15.22
CA LYS A 100 7.01 -2.85 -14.48
C LYS A 100 8.12 -3.13 -15.47
N LYS A 101 9.22 -2.36 -15.40
CA LYS A 101 10.46 -2.72 -16.07
C LYS A 101 11.21 -3.68 -15.16
N GLN A 102 11.71 -4.79 -15.72
CA GLN A 102 12.56 -5.71 -14.98
C GLN A 102 13.84 -5.00 -14.56
N MET A 103 14.23 -5.18 -13.31
CA MET A 103 15.46 -4.57 -12.79
C MET A 103 16.66 -5.30 -13.40
N PRO A 104 17.79 -4.60 -13.68
CA PRO A 104 18.95 -5.19 -14.37
C PRO A 104 19.56 -6.43 -13.68
N TYR A 105 19.30 -6.61 -12.39
CA TYR A 105 19.79 -7.72 -11.58
C TYR A 105 18.83 -8.91 -11.50
N MET A 106 17.64 -8.84 -12.10
CA MET A 106 16.77 -10.00 -12.29
C MET A 106 17.10 -10.57 -13.67
N ILE A 107 18.05 -11.50 -13.73
CA ILE A 107 18.41 -12.23 -14.96
C ILE A 107 17.28 -13.24 -15.23
N ASP A 108 16.90 -13.39 -16.49
CA ASP A 108 15.81 -14.28 -16.94
C ASP A 108 15.91 -15.66 -16.29
N LEU A 109 14.87 -16.01 -15.53
CA LEU A 109 14.63 -17.33 -14.96
C LEU A 109 13.79 -18.14 -15.94
#